data_AF-A0A0G4H7P8-F1
#
_entry.id   AF-A0A0G4H7P8-F1
#
_cell.length_a   1.000
_cell.length_b   1.000
_cell.length_c   1.000
_cell.angle_alpha   90.00
_cell.angle_beta   90.00
_cell.angle_gamma   90.00
#
_symmetry.space_group_name_H-M   'P 1'
#
loop_
_entity.id
_entity.type
_entity.pdbx_description
1 polymer ?
#
loop_
_entity_poly.entity_id
_entity_poly.type
_entity_poly.pdbx_seq_one_letter_code
_entity_poly.pdbx_strand_id
1 'polypeptide(L)'
;MTAADTARQLAELSLLLKALPARYLSVAELHARAEYVDAVDKCGQLERAKEAARKDVEDMKKACAEAEERIASIRRETRQEQHECEAKWQSLQKRLAAAQQEHDVMLRHEDKTAKMTNENKSEDETHSRPPTMRTNERRNNYKKQRRSASPSSWCRPM
;
A
#
# COMPACT_ATOMS: atom_id res chain seq x y z
N MET A 1 -62.13 -1.71 31.61
CA MET A 1 -60.87 -2.01 32.31
C MET A 1 -59.74 -1.97 31.31
N THR A 2 -58.78 -1.07 31.51
CA THR A 2 -57.59 -0.91 30.67
C THR A 2 -56.40 -1.69 31.25
N ALA A 3 -55.34 -1.93 30.48
CA ALA A 3 -54.10 -2.56 30.97
C ALA A 3 -53.41 -1.76 32.08
N ALA A 4 -53.64 -0.44 32.13
CA ALA A 4 -53.18 0.41 33.21
C ALA A 4 -53.99 0.18 34.51
N ASP A 5 -55.30 -0.07 34.39
CA ASP A 5 -56.16 -0.37 35.55
C ASP A 5 -55.80 -1.72 36.17
N THR A 6 -55.49 -2.73 35.36
CA THR A 6 -55.08 -4.05 35.86
C THR A 6 -53.70 -4.01 36.53
N ALA A 7 -52.74 -3.26 35.96
CA ALA A 7 -51.43 -3.06 36.59
C ALA A 7 -51.56 -2.35 37.95
N ARG A 8 -52.45 -1.36 38.05
CA ARG A 8 -52.74 -0.63 39.29
C ARG A 8 -53.38 -1.52 40.36
N GLN A 9 -54.38 -2.33 39.97
CA GLN A 9 -55.01 -3.30 40.87
C GLN A 9 -54.03 -4.37 41.37
N LEU A 10 -53.14 -4.86 40.51
CA LEU A 10 -52.09 -5.82 40.91
C LEU A 10 -51.07 -5.19 41.87
N ALA A 11 -50.72 -3.92 41.67
CA ALA A 11 -49.85 -3.19 42.58
C ALA A 11 -50.48 -2.99 43.97
N GLU A 12 -51.77 -2.63 44.03
CA GLU A 12 -52.53 -2.48 45.28
C GLU A 12 -52.66 -3.81 46.04
N LEU A 13 -52.96 -4.91 45.34
CA LEU A 13 -52.99 -6.25 45.94
C LEU A 13 -51.62 -6.70 46.44
N SER A 14 -50.54 -6.38 45.71
CA SER A 14 -49.17 -6.67 46.15
C SER A 14 -48.82 -5.93 47.45
N LEU A 15 -49.22 -4.67 47.56
CA LEU A 15 -49.06 -3.86 48.77
C LEU A 15 -49.84 -4.43 49.97
N LEU A 16 -51.10 -4.82 49.75
CA LEU A 16 -51.93 -5.43 50.78
C LEU A 16 -51.38 -6.79 51.23
N LEU A 17 -50.87 -7.60 50.31
CA LEU A 17 -50.17 -8.82 50.65
C LEU A 17 -48.95 -8.50 51.52
N LYS A 18 -48.09 -7.56 51.11
CA LYS A 18 -46.90 -7.17 51.89
C LYS A 18 -47.24 -6.65 53.29
N ALA A 19 -48.39 -6.01 53.46
CA ALA A 19 -48.89 -5.50 54.74
C ALA A 19 -49.52 -6.56 55.66
N LEU A 20 -49.86 -7.76 55.15
CA LEU A 20 -50.40 -8.84 55.98
C LEU A 20 -49.33 -9.35 56.97
N PRO A 21 -49.62 -9.38 58.28
CA PRO A 21 -48.72 -9.93 59.28
C PRO A 21 -48.40 -11.41 58.99
N ALA A 22 -47.12 -11.79 59.09
CA ALA A 22 -46.65 -13.17 58.82
C ALA A 22 -47.40 -14.26 59.60
N ARG A 23 -47.98 -13.92 60.76
CA ARG A 23 -48.84 -14.78 61.58
C ARG A 23 -50.11 -15.31 60.88
N TYR A 24 -50.49 -14.74 59.74
CA TYR A 24 -51.63 -15.18 58.94
C TYR A 24 -51.23 -15.90 57.65
N LEU A 25 -49.93 -16.09 57.40
CA LEU A 25 -49.41 -16.76 56.21
C LEU A 25 -48.85 -18.12 56.59
N SER A 26 -49.11 -19.11 55.73
CA SER A 26 -48.48 -20.41 55.81
C SER A 26 -46.98 -20.30 55.49
N VAL A 27 -46.20 -21.27 55.97
CA VAL A 27 -44.77 -21.37 55.67
C VAL A 27 -44.51 -21.41 54.15
N ALA A 28 -45.39 -22.07 53.39
CA ALA A 28 -45.32 -22.13 51.93
C ALA A 28 -45.49 -20.74 51.29
N GLU A 29 -46.42 -19.92 51.78
CA GLU A 29 -46.64 -18.55 51.28
C GLU A 29 -45.49 -17.61 51.63
N LEU A 30 -44.88 -17.78 52.81
CA LEU A 30 -43.69 -17.02 53.19
C LEU A 30 -42.47 -17.38 52.32
N HIS A 31 -42.30 -18.67 52.02
CA HIS A 31 -41.22 -19.15 51.15
C HIS A 31 -41.38 -18.65 49.71
N ALA A 32 -42.58 -18.77 49.13
CA ALA A 32 -42.86 -18.25 47.79
C ALA A 32 -42.66 -16.74 47.67
N ARG A 33 -42.90 -15.97 48.74
CA ARG A 33 -42.59 -14.53 48.78
C ARG A 33 -41.09 -14.25 48.78
N ALA A 34 -40.32 -14.99 49.56
CA ALA A 34 -38.87 -14.83 49.59
C ALA A 34 -38.27 -15.12 48.21
N GLU A 35 -38.67 -16.22 47.59
CA GLU A 35 -38.23 -16.58 46.23
C GLU A 35 -38.65 -15.52 45.19
N TYR A 36 -39.85 -14.96 45.32
CA TYR A 36 -40.32 -13.89 44.44
C TYR A 36 -39.48 -12.61 44.60
N VAL A 37 -39.15 -12.21 45.82
CA VAL A 37 -38.30 -11.05 46.08
C VAL A 37 -36.90 -11.25 45.49
N ASP A 38 -36.29 -12.41 45.72
CA ASP A 38 -34.98 -12.76 45.15
C ASP A 38 -35.01 -12.75 43.62
N ALA A 39 -36.08 -13.26 43.01
CA ALA A 39 -36.27 -13.25 41.56
C ALA A 39 -36.42 -11.83 41.00
N VAL A 40 -37.17 -10.96 41.69
CA VAL A 40 -37.32 -9.54 41.31
C VAL A 40 -35.99 -8.81 41.39
N ASP A 41 -35.21 -9.04 42.45
CA ASP A 41 -33.89 -8.42 42.61
C ASP A 41 -32.92 -8.88 41.51
N LYS A 42 -32.94 -10.18 41.17
CA LYS A 42 -32.15 -10.73 40.07
C LYS A 42 -32.57 -10.17 38.70
N CYS A 43 -33.87 -10.02 38.45
CA CYS A 43 -34.38 -9.36 37.25
C CYS A 43 -33.88 -7.92 37.16
N GLY A 44 -33.93 -7.15 38.25
CA GLY A 44 -33.41 -5.78 38.27
C GLY A 44 -31.90 -5.69 38.02
N GLN A 45 -31.12 -6.67 38.48
CA GLN A 45 -29.69 -6.76 38.16
C GLN A 45 -29.44 -7.07 36.68
N LEU A 46 -30.22 -8.02 36.11
CA LEU A 46 -30.12 -8.39 34.70
C LEU A 46 -30.53 -7.24 33.77
N GLU A 47 -31.54 -6.46 34.12
CA GLU A 47 -31.92 -5.26 33.35
C GLU A 47 -30.80 -4.21 33.34
N ARG A 48 -30.18 -3.96 34.50
CA ARG A 48 -29.02 -3.06 34.58
C ARG A 48 -27.83 -3.57 33.75
N ALA A 49 -27.54 -4.87 33.82
CA ALA A 49 -26.48 -5.48 33.02
C ALA A 49 -26.78 -5.41 31.51
N LYS A 50 -28.04 -5.61 31.10
CA LYS A 50 -28.48 -5.49 29.72
C LYS A 50 -28.31 -4.06 29.20
N GLU A 51 -28.65 -3.06 30.00
CA GLU A 51 -28.51 -1.66 29.59
C GLU A 51 -27.04 -1.23 29.52
N ALA A 52 -26.20 -1.71 30.44
CA ALA A 52 -24.74 -1.52 30.34
C ALA A 52 -24.18 -2.15 29.05
N ALA A 53 -24.54 -3.40 28.74
CA ALA A 53 -24.10 -4.07 27.52
C ALA A 53 -24.59 -3.37 26.25
N ARG A 54 -25.80 -2.80 26.25
CA ARG A 54 -26.31 -1.99 25.13
C ARG A 54 -25.46 -0.74 24.91
N LYS A 55 -25.08 -0.06 25.99
CA LYS A 55 -24.19 1.10 25.92
C LYS A 55 -22.83 0.72 25.37
N ASP A 56 -22.24 -0.36 25.86
CA ASP A 56 -20.94 -0.85 25.39
C ASP A 56 -20.96 -1.19 23.89
N VAL A 57 -22.04 -1.81 23.41
CA VAL A 57 -22.23 -2.08 21.97
C VAL A 57 -22.32 -0.80 21.16
N GLU A 58 -23.03 0.22 21.66
CA GLU A 58 -23.17 1.49 20.95
C GLU A 58 -21.84 2.27 20.91
N ASP A 59 -21.08 2.26 21.99
CA ASP A 59 -19.75 2.86 22.04
C ASP A 59 -18.76 2.10 21.13
N MET A 60 -18.86 0.76 21.06
CA MET A 60 -18.09 -0.04 20.11
C MET A 60 -18.42 0.29 18.65
N LYS A 61 -19.70 0.47 18.31
CA LYS A 61 -20.10 0.88 16.94
C LYS A 61 -19.52 2.23 16.56
N LYS A 62 -19.51 3.20 17.47
CA LYS A 62 -18.89 4.52 17.23
C LYS A 62 -17.40 4.38 16.98
N ALA A 63 -16.71 3.59 17.81
CA ALA A 63 -15.28 3.32 17.63
C ALA A 63 -14.99 2.66 16.28
N CYS A 64 -15.83 1.71 15.85
CA CYS A 64 -15.71 1.11 14.52
C CYS A 64 -15.89 2.14 13.40
N ALA A 65 -16.91 3.01 13.49
CA ALA A 65 -17.15 4.04 12.49
C ALA A 65 -15.97 5.03 12.38
N GLU A 66 -15.40 5.45 13.51
CA GLU A 66 -14.21 6.31 13.53
C GLU A 66 -12.98 5.60 12.92
N ALA A 67 -12.80 4.31 13.20
CA ALA A 67 -11.71 3.53 12.63
C ALA A 67 -11.87 3.38 11.11
N GLU A 68 -13.08 3.15 10.62
CA GLU A 68 -13.39 3.09 9.19
C GLU A 68 -13.11 4.42 8.49
N GLU A 69 -13.46 5.54 9.10
CA GLU A 69 -13.15 6.88 8.58
C GLU A 69 -11.64 7.12 8.49
N ARG A 70 -10.89 6.75 9.54
CA ARG A 70 -9.41 6.86 9.53
C ARG A 70 -8.79 6.00 8.42
N ILE A 71 -9.26 4.77 8.25
CA ILE A 71 -8.81 3.89 7.17
C ILE A 71 -9.11 4.51 5.81
N ALA A 72 -10.30 5.12 5.64
CA ALA A 72 -10.66 5.80 4.40
C ALA A 72 -9.74 7.00 4.13
N SER A 73 -9.37 7.79 5.15
CA SER A 73 -8.41 8.89 5.01
C SER A 73 -7.05 8.39 4.57
N ILE A 74 -6.48 7.41 5.28
CA ILE A 74 -5.17 6.82 4.97
C ILE A 74 -5.14 6.27 3.54
N ARG A 75 -6.22 5.61 3.09
CA ARG A 75 -6.31 5.11 1.71
C ARG A 75 -6.29 6.22 0.67
N ARG A 76 -6.91 7.38 0.94
CA ARG A 76 -6.88 8.53 0.03
C ARG A 76 -5.48 9.14 -0.02
N GLU A 77 -4.88 9.36 1.14
CA GLU A 77 -3.50 9.87 1.28
C GLU A 77 -2.50 8.96 0.55
N THR A 78 -2.55 7.65 0.82
CA THR A 78 -1.67 6.66 0.17
C THR A 78 -1.82 6.67 -1.36
N ARG A 79 -3.05 6.78 -1.88
CA ARG A 79 -3.29 6.87 -3.33
C ARG A 79 -2.73 8.17 -3.90
N GLN A 80 -2.88 9.28 -3.19
CA GLN A 80 -2.32 10.55 -3.62
C GLN A 80 -0.78 10.48 -3.68
N GLU A 81 -0.14 9.98 -2.62
CA GLU A 81 1.31 9.79 -2.57
C GLU A 81 1.81 8.86 -3.68
N GLN A 82 1.07 7.77 -3.94
CA GLN A 82 1.37 6.86 -5.05
C GLN A 82 1.34 7.60 -6.40
N HIS A 83 0.28 8.37 -6.68
CA HIS A 83 0.17 9.14 -7.91
C HIS A 83 1.28 10.19 -8.05
N GLU A 84 1.63 10.88 -6.96
CA GLU A 84 2.74 11.84 -6.96
C GLU A 84 4.09 11.16 -7.23
N CYS A 85 4.32 9.99 -6.64
CA CYS A 85 5.53 9.21 -6.88
C CYS A 85 5.59 8.70 -8.32
N GLU A 86 4.49 8.18 -8.86
CA GLU A 86 4.38 7.75 -10.26
C GLU A 86 4.64 8.92 -11.23
N ALA A 87 4.07 10.10 -10.97
CA ALA A 87 4.28 11.29 -11.78
C ALA A 87 5.75 11.74 -11.76
N LYS A 88 6.38 11.76 -10.57
CA LYS A 88 7.81 12.07 -10.42
C LYS A 88 8.67 11.06 -11.16
N TRP A 89 8.37 9.76 -11.03
CA TRP A 89 9.08 8.69 -11.72
C TRP A 89 9.01 8.87 -13.24
N GLN A 90 7.82 9.08 -13.80
CA GLN A 90 7.64 9.32 -15.25
C GLN A 90 8.38 10.58 -15.72
N SER A 91 8.37 11.65 -14.93
CA SER A 91 9.11 12.87 -15.23
C SER A 91 10.62 12.62 -15.28
N LEU A 92 11.17 11.92 -14.29
CA LEU A 92 12.58 11.55 -14.25
C LEU A 92 12.96 10.63 -15.42
N GLN A 93 12.11 9.67 -15.76
CA GLN A 93 12.33 8.77 -16.89
C GLN A 93 12.40 9.55 -18.22
N LYS A 94 11.51 10.53 -18.44
CA LYS A 94 11.56 11.41 -19.62
C LYS A 94 12.83 12.25 -19.65
N ARG A 95 13.25 12.80 -18.51
CA ARG A 95 14.49 13.59 -18.42
C ARG A 95 15.74 12.75 -18.69
N LEU A 96 15.77 11.51 -18.19
CA LEU A 96 16.86 10.58 -18.45
C LEU A 96 16.95 10.24 -19.94
N ALA A 97 15.82 9.96 -20.59
CA ALA A 97 15.77 9.69 -22.02
C ALA A 97 16.23 10.90 -22.85
N ALA A 98 15.83 12.12 -22.47
CA ALA A 98 16.29 13.34 -23.13
C ALA A 98 17.81 13.55 -22.98
N ALA A 99 18.34 13.37 -21.77
CA ALA A 99 19.78 13.49 -21.52
C ALA A 99 20.60 12.44 -22.29
N GLN A 100 20.08 11.21 -22.41
CA GLN A 100 20.70 10.16 -23.23
C GLN A 100 20.71 10.53 -24.71
N GLN A 101 19.60 11.08 -25.22
CA GLN A 101 19.52 11.54 -26.61
C GLN A 101 20.51 12.68 -26.89
N GLU A 102 20.62 13.66 -25.99
CA GLU A 102 21.60 14.76 -26.10
C GLU A 102 23.04 14.23 -26.11
N HIS A 103 23.37 13.31 -25.20
CA HIS A 103 24.67 12.66 -25.14
C HIS A 103 25.01 11.90 -26.44
N ASP A 104 24.06 11.12 -26.97
CA ASP A 104 24.24 10.39 -28.23
C ASP A 104 24.46 11.33 -29.42
N VAL A 105 23.80 12.50 -29.43
CA VAL A 105 24.02 13.53 -30.45
C VAL A 105 25.43 14.11 -30.32
N MET A 106 25.88 14.44 -29.10
CA MET A 106 27.24 14.94 -28.88
C MET A 106 28.31 13.94 -29.34
N LEU A 107 28.20 12.66 -28.99
CA LEU A 107 29.15 11.64 -29.42
C LEU A 107 29.25 11.57 -30.95
N ARG A 108 28.12 11.63 -31.67
CA ARG A 108 28.12 11.66 -33.14
C ARG A 108 28.78 12.92 -33.71
N HIS A 109 28.66 14.05 -33.03
CA HIS A 109 29.32 15.29 -33.43
C HIS A 109 30.83 15.20 -33.20
N GLU A 110 31.27 14.71 -32.05
CA GLU A 110 32.69 14.47 -31.75
C GLU A 110 33.33 13.53 -32.77
N ASP A 111 32.69 12.40 -33.08
CA ASP A 111 33.15 11.45 -34.09
C ASP A 111 33.30 12.08 -35.49
N LYS A 112 32.35 12.95 -35.89
CA LYS A 112 32.44 13.68 -37.17
C LYS A 112 33.60 14.68 -37.16
N THR A 113 33.78 15.43 -36.09
CA THR A 113 34.89 16.39 -35.97
C THR A 113 36.25 15.68 -35.94
N ALA A 114 36.35 14.52 -35.29
CA ALA A 114 37.54 13.70 -35.29
C ALA A 114 37.88 13.17 -36.70
N LYS A 115 36.88 12.76 -37.49
CA LYS A 115 37.09 12.35 -38.89
C LYS A 115 37.59 13.49 -39.76
N MET A 116 36.91 14.65 -39.74
CA MET A 116 37.33 15.83 -40.53
C MET A 116 38.74 16.32 -40.18
N THR A 117 39.10 16.31 -38.89
CA THR A 117 40.45 16.73 -38.46
C THR A 117 41.54 15.74 -38.87
N ASN A 118 41.22 14.44 -38.96
CA ASN A 118 42.16 13.45 -39.47
C ASN A 118 42.29 13.50 -41.00
N GLU A 119 41.18 13.75 -41.71
CA GLU A 119 41.18 13.98 -43.17
C GLU A 119 42.02 15.22 -43.54
N ASN A 120 41.81 16.36 -42.88
CA ASN A 120 42.61 17.57 -43.12
C ASN A 120 44.11 17.38 -42.85
N LYS A 121 44.47 16.61 -41.80
CA LYS A 121 45.88 16.24 -41.55
C LYS A 121 46.47 15.36 -42.65
N SER A 122 45.67 14.43 -43.18
CA SER A 122 46.12 13.57 -44.27
C SER A 122 46.29 14.33 -45.60
N GLU A 123 45.47 15.36 -45.83
CA GLU A 123 45.59 16.23 -47.00
C GLU A 123 46.83 17.16 -46.89
N ASP A 124 47.07 17.78 -45.74
CA ASP A 124 48.25 18.62 -45.50
C ASP A 124 49.58 17.83 -45.57
N GLU A 125 49.59 16.56 -45.12
CA GLU A 125 50.75 15.67 -45.28
C GLU A 125 50.99 15.25 -46.75
N THR A 126 49.94 15.19 -47.58
CA THR A 126 50.08 14.90 -49.01
C THR A 126 50.52 16.10 -49.84
N HIS A 127 50.32 17.34 -49.36
CA HIS A 127 50.71 18.57 -50.07
C HIS A 127 52.10 19.10 -49.69
N SER A 128 52.67 18.65 -48.57
CA SER A 128 54.05 19.00 -48.17
C SER A 128 55.12 17.98 -48.58
N ARG A 129 54.75 16.88 -49.26
CA ARG A 129 55.75 15.96 -49.82
C ARG A 129 56.21 16.49 -51.19
N PRO A 130 57.48 16.87 -51.37
CA PRO A 130 58.01 17.12 -52.71
C PRO A 130 57.83 15.84 -53.54
N PRO A 131 57.59 15.94 -54.86
CA PRO A 131 57.33 14.77 -55.69
C PRO A 131 58.54 13.83 -55.60
N THR A 132 58.40 12.74 -54.85
CA THR A 132 59.40 11.68 -54.85
C THR A 132 59.34 11.02 -56.20
N MET A 133 60.36 11.28 -57.02
CA MET A 133 60.63 10.55 -58.25
C MET A 133 60.52 9.06 -57.97
N ARG A 134 59.59 8.43 -58.66
CA ARG A 134 59.25 7.01 -58.56
C ARG A 134 60.43 6.19 -59.06
N THR A 135 61.32 5.77 -58.17
CA THR A 135 62.28 4.71 -58.50
C THR A 135 61.55 3.37 -58.36
N ASN A 136 61.43 2.67 -59.50
CA ASN A 136 60.94 1.31 -59.56
C ASN A 136 61.91 0.40 -58.82
N GLU A 137 61.63 0.04 -57.56
CA GLU A 137 62.33 -1.08 -56.94
C GLU A 137 61.52 -1.76 -55.83
N ARG A 138 61.53 -3.10 -55.90
CA ARG A 138 61.05 -4.08 -54.91
C ARG A 138 59.53 -4.28 -54.77
N ARG A 139 59.01 -4.98 -55.76
CA ARG A 139 57.93 -5.96 -55.61
C ARG A 139 58.52 -7.26 -55.02
N ASN A 140 58.46 -7.50 -53.70
CA ASN A 140 58.42 -8.87 -53.15
C ASN A 140 58.15 -8.98 -51.63
N ASN A 141 57.27 -9.93 -51.30
CA ASN A 141 57.00 -10.58 -50.00
C ASN A 141 56.45 -9.70 -48.86
N TYR A 142 55.24 -9.95 -48.33
CA TYR A 142 54.93 -11.16 -47.56
C TYR A 142 53.50 -11.66 -47.80
N LYS A 143 53.38 -12.74 -48.58
CA LYS A 143 52.20 -13.60 -48.64
C LYS A 143 52.57 -14.96 -48.04
N LYS A 144 53.03 -14.97 -46.78
CA LYS A 144 53.30 -16.20 -46.00
C LYS A 144 53.10 -15.94 -44.51
N GLN A 145 51.89 -16.25 -44.04
CA GLN A 145 51.48 -16.72 -42.70
C GLN A 145 49.94 -16.52 -42.63
N ARG A 146 49.13 -17.24 -43.40
CA ARG A 146 48.62 -18.58 -43.08
C ARG A 146 48.85 -19.06 -41.64
N ARG A 147 47.73 -19.19 -40.93
CA ARG A 147 47.28 -20.40 -40.21
C ARG A 147 47.89 -20.71 -38.84
N SER A 148 47.18 -20.23 -37.82
CA SER A 148 46.85 -20.93 -36.55
C SER A 148 46.11 -19.89 -35.70
N ALA A 149 44.86 -20.01 -35.26
CA ALA A 149 43.98 -21.14 -35.06
C ALA A 149 42.52 -20.64 -34.99
N SER A 150 41.55 -21.47 -35.37
CA SER A 150 40.25 -21.49 -34.69
C SER A 150 40.39 -22.46 -33.50
N PRO A 151 39.60 -22.35 -32.41
CA PRO A 151 38.23 -22.88 -32.50
C PRO A 151 37.15 -22.19 -31.62
N SER A 152 35.91 -22.30 -32.10
CA SER A 152 34.71 -22.76 -31.34
C SER A 152 34.28 -21.97 -30.09
N SER A 153 33.16 -21.26 -30.14
CA SER A 153 31.82 -21.71 -29.70
C SER A 153 31.56 -21.59 -28.19
N TRP A 154 30.28 -21.34 -27.88
CA TRP A 154 29.56 -21.45 -26.59
C TRP A 154 29.16 -20.15 -25.87
N CYS A 155 27.83 -19.97 -25.86
CA CYS A 155 26.96 -19.49 -24.79
C CYS A 155 26.76 -17.98 -24.52
N ARG A 156 25.55 -17.53 -24.90
CA ARG A 156 24.75 -16.55 -24.16
C ARG A 156 24.39 -17.06 -22.76
N PRO A 157 24.23 -16.19 -21.77
CA PRO A 157 23.30 -16.42 -20.68
C PRO A 157 22.00 -15.61 -20.89
N MET A 158 20.89 -16.28 -20.56
CA MET A 158 19.70 -15.62 -20.00
C MET A 158 19.99 -15.16 -18.58
#